data_AF-A0A831JJC5-F1
#
_entry.id   AF-A0A831JJC5-F1
#
_cell.length_a   1.000
_cell.length_b   1.000
_cell.length_c   1.000
_cell.angle_alpha   90.00
_cell.angle_beta   90.00
_cell.angle_gamma   90.00
#
_symmetry.space_group_name_H-M   'P 1'
#
loop_
_entity.id
_entity.type
_entity.pdbx_description
1 polymer ?
#
loop_
_entity_poly.entity_id
_entity_poly.type
_entity_poly.pdbx_seq_one_letter_code
_entity_poly.pdbx_strand_id
1 'polypeptide(L)'
;RSDMVFLRTKAILGRTVQRCHPKKSIDVVNRILEDFRSGKRGVAEFWIDFRGRFIHIRYFAVRGEKGEYLGTLEVTQDVTEIRKLEGERRLLDE
;
A
#
# COMPACT_ATOMS: atom_id res chain seq x y z
N ARG A 1 19.37 10.19 0.75
CA ARG A 1 18.58 9.68 1.89
C ARG A 1 17.27 9.16 1.30
N SER A 2 16.77 8.01 1.76
CA SER A 2 15.59 7.42 1.12
C SER A 2 14.32 8.14 1.59
N ASP A 3 13.53 8.64 0.64
CA ASP A 3 12.22 9.28 0.88
C ASP A 3 11.11 8.27 1.22
N MET A 4 11.47 7.03 1.56
CA MET A 4 10.55 5.97 1.99
C MET A 4 9.78 6.38 3.25
N VAL A 5 8.45 6.39 3.16
CA VAL A 5 7.55 6.64 4.30
C VAL A 5 7.69 5.55 5.36
N PHE A 6 7.80 4.28 4.94
CA PHE A 6 8.06 3.14 5.81
C PHE A 6 9.34 2.44 5.38
N LEU A 7 10.36 2.48 6.24
CA LEU A 7 11.65 1.85 5.96
C LEU A 7 11.51 0.33 5.88
N ARG A 8 12.09 -0.25 4.82
CA ARG A 8 12.29 -1.70 4.68
C ARG A 8 13.78 -2.00 4.59
N THR A 9 14.27 -2.95 5.37
CA THR A 9 15.67 -3.40 5.33
C THR A 9 15.76 -4.74 4.62
N LYS A 10 16.91 -5.09 4.04
CA LYS A 10 17.08 -6.40 3.36
C LYS A 10 16.80 -7.60 4.27
N ALA A 11 16.97 -7.45 5.58
CA ALA A 11 16.74 -8.49 6.58
C ALA A 11 15.26 -8.95 6.70
N ILE A 12 14.31 -8.20 6.10
CA ILE A 12 12.89 -8.56 6.10
C ILE A 12 12.52 -9.56 5.00
N LEU A 13 13.38 -9.77 4.00
CA LEU A 13 13.13 -10.72 2.92
C LEU A 13 13.01 -12.14 3.48
N GLY A 14 12.01 -12.90 3.03
CA GLY A 14 11.70 -14.25 3.52
C GLY A 14 10.98 -14.30 4.87
N ARG A 15 10.77 -13.18 5.55
CA ARG A 15 9.95 -13.14 6.77
C ARG A 15 8.47 -13.12 6.40
N THR A 16 7.65 -13.79 7.21
CA THR A 16 6.20 -13.68 7.09
C THR A 16 5.76 -12.24 7.40
N VAL A 17 4.76 -11.74 6.69
CA VAL A 17 4.26 -10.36 6.87
C VAL A 17 3.78 -10.11 8.31
N GLN A 18 3.28 -11.15 8.98
CA GLN A 18 2.92 -11.15 10.39
C GLN A 18 4.08 -10.72 11.31
N ARG A 19 5.32 -11.09 10.97
CA ARG A 19 6.54 -10.70 11.73
C ARG A 19 7.04 -9.31 11.39
N CYS A 20 6.44 -8.64 10.40
CA CYS A 20 6.80 -7.29 9.97
C CYS A 20 5.84 -6.23 10.51
N HIS A 21 4.72 -6.62 11.14
CA HIS A 21 3.69 -5.72 11.64
C HIS A 21 3.53 -5.80 13.18
N PRO A 22 3.23 -4.68 13.86
CA PRO A 22 2.83 -4.70 15.27
C PRO A 22 1.54 -5.52 15.51
N LYS A 23 1.38 -6.09 16.70
CA LYS A 23 0.19 -6.89 17.07
C LYS A 23 -1.14 -6.19 16.77
N LYS A 24 -1.22 -4.87 16.99
CA LYS A 24 -2.45 -4.09 16.78
C LYS A 24 -2.95 -4.03 15.32
N SER A 25 -2.10 -4.31 14.34
CA SER A 25 -2.47 -4.23 12.91
C SER A 25 -2.46 -5.59 12.20
N ILE A 26 -2.02 -6.65 12.88
CA ILE A 26 -1.87 -7.97 12.27
C ILE A 26 -3.20 -8.60 11.85
N ASP A 27 -4.24 -8.41 12.65
CA ASP A 27 -5.56 -8.99 12.38
C ASP A 27 -6.20 -8.37 11.13
N VAL A 28 -6.01 -7.06 10.97
CA VAL A 28 -6.45 -6.32 9.77
C VAL A 28 -5.69 -6.80 8.54
N VAL A 29 -4.36 -6.97 8.64
CA VAL A 29 -3.53 -7.50 7.55
C VAL A 29 -3.98 -8.90 7.16
N ASN A 30 -4.19 -9.80 8.13
CA ASN A 30 -4.66 -11.16 7.87
C ASN A 30 -6.01 -11.16 7.15
N ARG A 31 -6.96 -10.32 7.59
CA ARG A 31 -8.27 -10.19 6.94
C ARG A 31 -8.16 -9.70 5.50
N ILE A 32 -7.28 -8.73 5.22
CA ILE A 32 -7.03 -8.25 3.84
C ILE A 32 -6.51 -9.41 2.98
N LEU A 33 -5.54 -10.18 3.49
CA LEU A 33 -4.98 -11.33 2.77
C LEU A 33 -6.01 -12.43 2.50
N GLU A 34 -6.91 -12.69 3.46
CA GLU A 34 -8.00 -13.66 3.31
C GLU A 34 -9.05 -13.19 2.29
N ASP A 35 -9.49 -11.93 2.37
CA ASP A 35 -10.40 -11.33 1.40
C ASP A 35 -9.78 -11.35 -0.03
N PHE A 36 -8.46 -11.20 -0.14
CA PHE A 36 -7.75 -11.31 -1.42
C PHE A 36 -7.65 -12.75 -1.92
N ARG A 37 -7.29 -13.71 -1.06
CA ARG A 37 -7.21 -15.14 -1.44
C ARG A 37 -8.57 -15.68 -1.89
N SER A 38 -9.64 -15.31 -1.19
CA SER A 38 -11.01 -15.74 -1.50
C SER A 38 -11.63 -15.04 -2.71
N GLY A 39 -11.02 -13.97 -3.23
CA GLY A 39 -11.57 -13.20 -4.34
C GLY A 39 -12.65 -12.19 -3.93
N LYS A 40 -12.98 -12.10 -2.64
CA LYS A 40 -13.95 -11.15 -2.11
C LYS A 40 -13.55 -9.69 -2.33
N ARG A 41 -12.25 -9.41 -2.43
CA ARG A 41 -11.71 -8.07 -2.66
C ARG A 41 -10.47 -8.12 -3.56
N GLY A 42 -10.35 -7.14 -4.46
CA GLY A 42 -9.14 -6.93 -5.27
C GLY A 42 -8.23 -5.82 -4.75
N VAL A 43 -8.79 -4.85 -4.00
CA VAL A 43 -8.09 -3.66 -3.48
C VAL A 43 -8.55 -3.35 -2.06
N ALA A 44 -7.59 -3.12 -1.16
CA ALA A 44 -7.82 -2.54 0.16
C ALA A 44 -6.96 -1.30 0.30
N GLU A 45 -7.53 -0.17 0.73
CA GLU A 45 -6.79 1.08 0.84
C GLU A 45 -7.22 1.90 2.05
N PHE A 46 -6.29 2.71 2.53
CA PHE A 46 -6.48 3.62 3.64
C PHE A 46 -5.49 4.78 3.53
N TRP A 47 -5.76 5.86 4.26
CA TRP A 47 -4.93 7.05 4.29
C TRP A 47 -4.76 7.56 5.71
N ILE A 48 -3.59 8.11 6.01
CA ILE A 48 -3.24 8.63 7.33
C ILE A 48 -2.44 9.93 7.21
N ASP A 49 -2.63 10.81 8.18
CA ASP A 49 -1.68 11.88 8.45
C ASP A 49 -0.48 11.32 9.20
N PHE A 50 0.70 11.37 8.57
CA PHE A 50 1.93 10.84 9.13
C PHE A 50 3.06 11.86 9.01
N ARG A 51 3.47 12.43 10.15
CA ARG A 51 4.55 13.43 10.24
C ARG A 51 4.34 14.64 9.32
N GLY A 52 3.10 15.15 9.28
CA GLY A 52 2.74 16.30 8.45
C GLY A 52 2.57 16.00 6.95
N ARG A 53 2.62 14.71 6.56
CA ARG A 53 2.38 14.24 5.19
C ARG A 53 1.08 13.44 5.15
N PHE A 54 0.30 13.60 4.09
CA PHE A 54 -0.89 12.80 3.84
C PHE A 54 -0.52 11.58 2.99
N ILE A 55 -0.51 10.42 3.63
CA ILE A 55 -0.02 9.18 3.04
C ILE A 55 -1.20 8.31 2.63
N HIS A 56 -1.22 7.88 1.37
CA HIS A 56 -2.16 6.90 0.83
C HIS A 56 -1.48 5.55 0.69
N ILE A 57 -2.07 4.51 1.31
CA ILE A 57 -1.55 3.14 1.28
C ILE A 57 -2.59 2.23 0.64
N ARG A 58 -2.16 1.47 -0.36
CA ARG A 58 -3.01 0.58 -1.15
C ARG A 58 -2.40 -0.81 -1.20
N TYR A 59 -3.24 -1.82 -0.97
CA TYR A 59 -2.95 -3.22 -1.18
C TYR A 59 -3.73 -3.72 -2.37
N PHE A 60 -3.06 -4.46 -3.26
CA PHE A 60 -3.64 -5.07 -4.43
C PHE A 60 -3.48 -6.59 -4.37
N ALA A 61 -4.54 -7.32 -4.66
CA ALA A 61 -4.44 -8.75 -4.94
C ALA A 61 -3.78 -8.95 -6.30
N VAL A 62 -2.58 -9.54 -6.31
CA VAL A 62 -1.87 -9.91 -7.54
C VAL A 62 -2.37 -11.28 -7.96
N ARG A 63 -2.86 -11.36 -9.20
CA ARG A 63 -3.38 -12.59 -9.79
C ARG A 63 -2.63 -12.94 -11.06
N GLY A 64 -2.46 -14.23 -11.31
CA GLY A 64 -1.94 -14.73 -12.57
C GLY A 64 -3.02 -14.78 -13.65
N GLU A 65 -2.64 -15.25 -14.83
CA GLU A 65 -3.51 -15.29 -16.02
C GLU A 65 -4.76 -16.16 -15.82
N LYS A 66 -4.69 -17.18 -14.94
CA LYS A 66 -5.81 -18.07 -14.65
C LYS A 66 -6.63 -17.62 -13.43
N GLY A 67 -6.37 -16.41 -12.92
CA GLY A 67 -7.07 -15.82 -11.77
C GLY A 67 -6.56 -16.31 -10.41
N GLU A 68 -5.55 -17.18 -10.38
CA GLU A 68 -4.94 -17.66 -9.15
C GLU A 68 -4.27 -16.53 -8.38
N TYR A 69 -4.40 -16.55 -7.06
CA TYR A 69 -3.79 -15.53 -6.20
C TYR A 69 -2.29 -15.79 -6.05
N LEU A 70 -1.47 -14.89 -6.59
CA LEU A 70 0.00 -14.95 -6.53
C LEU A 70 0.58 -14.26 -5.30
N GLY A 71 -0.13 -13.25 -4.77
CA GLY A 71 0.32 -12.50 -3.60
C GLY A 71 -0.32 -11.12 -3.49
N THR A 72 0.29 -10.26 -2.68
CA THR A 72 -0.18 -8.88 -2.46
C THR A 72 0.91 -7.90 -2.81
N LEU A 73 0.55 -6.84 -3.54
CA LEU A 73 1.38 -5.66 -3.73
C LEU A 73 0.92 -4.54 -2.79
N GLU A 74 1.84 -4.01 -1.98
CA GLU A 74 1.63 -2.79 -1.18
C GLU A 74 2.24 -1.59 -1.92
N VAL A 75 1.47 -0.53 -2.08
CA VAL A 75 1.93 0.76 -2.62
C VAL A 75 1.70 1.82 -1.56
N THR A 76 2.74 2.58 -1.23
CA THR A 76 2.66 3.73 -0.32
C THR A 76 2.99 4.99 -1.11
N GLN A 77 2.08 5.95 -1.11
CA GLN A 77 2.21 7.21 -1.83
C GLN A 77 2.12 8.36 -0.83
N ASP A 78 3.05 9.30 -0.91
CA ASP A 78 2.82 10.61 -0.34
C ASP A 78 2.03 11.43 -1.36
N VAL A 79 0.79 11.72 -1.03
CA VAL A 79 -0.12 12.49 -1.89
C VAL A 79 -0.38 13.88 -1.30
N THR A 80 0.49 14.36 -0.40
CA THR A 80 0.38 15.69 0.23
C THR A 80 0.23 16.79 -0.81
N GLU A 81 1.11 16.84 -1.82
CA GLU A 81 1.05 17.88 -2.85
C GLU A 81 -0.11 17.64 -3.83
N ILE A 82 -0.44 16.38 -4.10
CA ILE A 82 -1.60 16.03 -4.94
C ILE A 82 -2.90 16.54 -4.30
N ARG A 83 -3.03 16.42 -2.97
CA ARG A 83 -4.20 16.88 -2.21
C ARG A 83 -4.36 18.41 -2.22
N LYS A 84 -3.29 19.16 -2.51
CA LYS A 84 -3.31 20.63 -2.63
C LYS A 84 -3.64 21.13 -4.04
N LEU A 85 -3.70 20.24 -5.04
CA LEU A 85 -4.00 20.64 -6.40
C LEU A 85 -5.44 21.18 -6.47
N GLU A 86 -5.58 22.33 -7.09
CA GLU A 86 -6.85 22.97 -7.39
C GLU A 86 -6.84 23.44 -8.86
N GLY A 87 -8.03 23.66 -9.44
CA GLY A 87 -8.15 24.06 -10.84
C GLY A 87 -7.65 22.99 -11.81
N GLU A 88 -7.06 23.43 -12.92
CA GLU A 88 -6.47 22.55 -13.94
C GLU A 88 -5.07 23.03 -14.32
N ARG A 89 -4.16 22.08 -14.56
CA ARG A 89 -2.89 22.33 -15.23
C ARG A 89 -2.83 21.43 -16.46
N ARG A 90 -2.88 22.03 -17.64
CA ARG A 90 -2.80 21.32 -18.92
C ARG A 90 -1.32 21.23 -19.37
N LEU A 91 -1.08 20.36 -20.35
CA LEU A 91 0.24 19.93 -20.88
C LEU A 91 1.34 21.01 -20.84
N LEU A 92 2.56 20.59 -20.45
CA LEU A 92 3.84 21.32 -20.50
C LEU A 92 3.76 22.79 -20.94
N ASP A 93 3.93 23.72 -20.02
CA ASP A 93 4.31 25.09 -20.36
C ASP A 93 5.79 25.05 -20.80
N GLU A 94 6.03 24.96 -22.10
CA GLU A 94 7.19 25.61 -22.73
C GLU A 94 6.75 26.99 -23.25
#